data_AF-A0A7J3B9I9-F1
#
_entry.id   AF-A0A7J3B9I9-F1
#
_cell.length_a   1.000
_cell.length_b   1.000
_cell.length_c   1.000
_cell.angle_alpha   90.00
_cell.angle_beta   90.00
_cell.angle_gamma   90.00
#
_symmetry.space_group_name_H-M   'P 1'
#
loop_
_entity.id
_entity.type
_entity.pdbx_description
1 polymer ?
#
loop_
_entity_poly.entity_id
_entity_poly.type
_entity_poly.pdbx_seq_one_letter_code
_entity_poly.pdbx_strand_id
1 'polypeptide(L)'
;MINMGGKAAVYAEKPEEVKIEFKADKERYVVKSPKIKDYASIPNWTELPIPPKTKKERDEFFKELTEKYGVSIYKKDGTKIEAPSDELLILAGQAIYQKALAKHATEETKKRLEIFKK
;
A
#
# COMPACT_ATOMS: atom_id res chain seq x y z
N MET A 1 -8.39 -0.76 -50.79
CA MET A 1 -8.03 -1.98 -50.02
C MET A 1 -7.15 -1.54 -48.87
N ILE A 2 -7.65 -1.51 -47.63
CA ILE A 2 -6.85 -1.15 -46.45
C ILE A 2 -6.52 -2.46 -45.73
N ASN A 3 -5.24 -2.83 -45.74
CA ASN A 3 -4.73 -4.01 -45.05
C ASN A 3 -4.73 -3.80 -43.53
N MET A 4 -5.23 -4.79 -42.80
CA MET A 4 -5.12 -4.95 -41.35
C MET A 4 -3.66 -5.18 -40.92
N GLY A 5 -3.28 -4.72 -39.72
CA GLY A 5 -2.11 -5.26 -39.02
C GLY A 5 -1.45 -4.29 -38.04
N GLY A 6 -1.86 -4.32 -36.78
CA GLY A 6 -1.13 -3.64 -35.71
C GLY A 6 -1.87 -3.70 -34.39
N LYS A 7 -1.54 -4.70 -33.57
CA LYS A 7 -1.94 -4.82 -32.16
C LYS A 7 -1.82 -3.45 -31.46
N ALA A 8 -2.95 -2.84 -31.12
CA ALA A 8 -2.96 -1.83 -30.08
C ALA A 8 -2.58 -2.55 -28.78
N ALA A 9 -1.36 -2.33 -28.32
CA ALA A 9 -1.02 -2.57 -26.93
C ALA A 9 -2.03 -1.76 -26.12
N VAL A 10 -2.97 -2.46 -25.49
CA VAL A 10 -3.82 -1.88 -24.46
C VAL A 10 -2.83 -1.43 -23.39
N TYR A 11 -2.50 -0.13 -23.42
CA TYR A 11 -1.95 0.56 -22.28
C TYR A 11 -3.02 0.41 -21.21
N ALA A 12 -2.93 -0.67 -20.43
CA ALA A 12 -3.60 -0.74 -19.16
C ALA A 12 -3.10 0.50 -18.41
N GLU A 13 -3.96 1.51 -18.29
CA GLU A 13 -3.81 2.59 -17.33
C GLU A 13 -3.32 1.92 -16.05
N LYS A 14 -2.05 2.18 -15.69
CA LYS A 14 -1.45 1.55 -14.53
C LYS A 14 -2.40 1.86 -13.38
N PRO A 15 -2.98 0.84 -12.70
CA PRO A 15 -3.83 1.11 -11.55
C PRO A 15 -3.07 2.06 -10.64
N GLU A 16 -3.70 3.15 -10.20
CA GLU A 16 -3.07 4.17 -9.35
C GLU A 16 -2.31 3.47 -8.23
N GLU A 17 -0.98 3.42 -8.37
CA GLU A 17 -0.14 2.71 -7.43
C GLU A 17 -0.11 3.56 -6.15
N VAL A 18 -0.56 2.95 -5.06
CA VAL A 18 -0.50 3.60 -3.76
C VAL A 18 0.97 3.70 -3.36
N LYS A 19 1.50 4.92 -3.42
CA LYS A 19 2.84 5.27 -2.95
C LYS A 19 2.74 5.95 -1.59
N ILE A 20 3.36 5.36 -0.57
CA ILE A 20 3.38 5.90 0.79
C ILE A 20 4.83 6.01 1.25
N GLU A 21 5.23 7.23 1.62
CA GLU A 21 6.55 7.49 2.17
C GLU A 21 6.48 7.47 3.70
N PHE A 22 7.41 6.76 4.32
CA PHE A 22 7.52 6.67 5.77
C PHE A 22 8.98 6.66 6.22
N LYS A 23 9.21 6.85 7.51
CA LYS A 23 10.55 6.92 8.11
C LYS A 23 10.73 5.75 9.07
N ALA A 24 11.82 5.00 8.95
CA ALA A 24 12.26 3.97 9.88
C ALA A 24 13.77 4.13 10.09
N ASP A 25 14.32 3.86 11.27
CA ASP A 25 15.77 3.93 11.54
C ASP A 25 16.49 5.21 11.03
N LYS A 26 15.79 6.36 11.10
CA LYS A 26 16.24 7.66 10.54
C LYS A 26 16.36 7.72 9.00
N GLU A 27 16.10 6.64 8.28
CA GLU A 27 16.07 6.56 6.82
C GLU A 27 14.62 6.67 6.28
N ARG A 28 14.48 7.06 5.01
CA ARG A 28 13.17 7.13 4.33
C ARG A 28 12.95 5.91 3.47
N TYR A 29 11.77 5.31 3.62
CA TYR A 29 11.31 4.17 2.87
C TYR A 29 10.02 4.49 2.13
N VAL A 30 9.77 3.75 1.07
CA VAL A 30 8.61 3.90 0.22
C VAL A 30 7.92 2.55 0.16
N VAL A 31 6.67 2.50 0.61
CA VAL A 31 5.78 1.40 0.25
C VAL A 31 5.14 1.73 -1.09
N LYS A 32 5.13 0.74 -1.98
CA LYS A 32 4.30 0.72 -3.17
C LYS A 32 3.32 -0.44 -3.08
N SER A 33 2.08 -0.19 -3.45
CA SER A 33 1.06 -1.22 -3.60
C SER A 33 0.20 -0.95 -4.84
N PRO A 34 0.24 -1.84 -5.84
CA PRO A 34 -0.63 -1.75 -7.01
C PRO A 34 -2.00 -2.43 -6.79
N LYS A 35 -2.21 -3.13 -5.67
CA LYS A 35 -3.46 -3.88 -5.40
C LYS A 35 -4.39 -3.22 -4.40
N ILE A 36 -3.93 -2.24 -3.62
CA ILE A 36 -4.81 -1.45 -2.75
C ILE A 36 -5.70 -0.58 -3.64
N LYS A 37 -6.94 -1.04 -3.85
CA LYS A 37 -7.99 -0.31 -4.57
C LYS A 37 -9.01 0.32 -3.63
N ASP A 38 -9.17 -0.29 -2.46
CA ASP A 38 -10.07 0.17 -1.42
C ASP A 38 -9.31 0.27 -0.09
N TYR A 39 -9.28 1.47 0.46
CA TYR A 39 -8.60 1.76 1.71
C TYR A 39 -9.39 1.29 2.95
N ALA A 40 -10.72 1.15 2.85
CA ALA A 40 -11.55 0.66 3.94
C ALA A 40 -11.36 -0.84 4.22
N SER A 41 -10.92 -1.60 3.21
CA SER A 41 -10.61 -3.03 3.29
C SER A 41 -9.25 -3.33 3.94
N ILE A 42 -8.44 -2.31 4.25
CA ILE A 42 -7.14 -2.50 4.89
C ILE A 42 -7.37 -2.79 6.38
N PRO A 43 -6.93 -3.95 6.91
CA PRO A 43 -7.10 -4.29 8.31
C PRO A 43 -6.39 -3.26 9.19
N ASN A 44 -6.85 -3.13 10.45
CA ASN A 44 -6.15 -2.31 11.44
C ASN A 44 -4.81 -2.95 11.81
N TRP A 45 -3.77 -2.65 11.03
CA TRP A 45 -2.42 -3.18 11.20
C TRP A 45 -1.69 -2.58 12.43
N THR A 46 -2.32 -1.64 13.13
CA THR A 46 -1.81 -1.09 14.40
C THR A 46 -2.17 -1.95 15.61
N GLU A 47 -3.21 -2.80 15.50
CA GLU A 47 -3.66 -3.71 16.57
C GLU A 47 -3.05 -5.11 16.44
N LEU A 48 -2.23 -5.35 15.42
CA LEU A 48 -1.49 -6.60 15.32
C LEU A 48 -0.50 -6.69 16.50
N PRO A 49 -0.42 -7.84 17.20
CA PRO A 49 0.46 -7.99 18.35
C PRO A 49 1.91 -7.71 17.93
N ILE A 50 2.45 -6.58 18.39
CA ILE A 50 3.84 -6.18 18.18
C ILE A 50 4.72 -6.95 19.16
N PRO A 51 5.82 -7.59 18.74
CA PRO A 51 6.21 -8.01 17.39
C PRO A 51 5.69 -9.44 17.06
N PRO A 52 5.73 -9.87 15.78
CA PRO A 52 5.63 -11.29 15.45
C PRO A 52 6.64 -12.05 16.32
N LYS A 53 6.15 -12.93 17.20
CA LYS A 53 6.99 -13.61 18.20
C LYS A 53 8.04 -14.49 17.53
N THR A 54 7.82 -14.86 16.27
CA THR A 54 8.68 -15.73 15.49
C THR A 54 8.93 -15.21 14.07
N LYS A 55 10.10 -15.54 13.54
CA LYS A 55 10.49 -15.33 12.13
C LYS A 55 9.42 -15.81 11.15
N LYS A 56 8.75 -16.92 11.48
CA LYS A 56 7.71 -17.55 10.65
C LYS A 56 6.45 -16.69 10.55
N GLU A 57 5.96 -16.15 11.66
CA GLU A 57 4.79 -15.26 11.68
C GLU A 57 5.05 -13.97 10.90
N ARG A 58 6.28 -13.42 11.02
CA ARG A 58 6.70 -12.28 10.21
C ARG A 58 6.68 -12.61 8.71
N ASP A 59 7.29 -13.72 8.32
CA ASP A 59 7.39 -14.10 6.92
C ASP A 59 6.00 -14.41 6.33
N GLU A 60 5.10 -15.05 7.09
CA GLU A 60 3.69 -15.23 6.70
C GLU A 60 2.94 -13.90 6.58
N PHE A 61 3.14 -12.98 7.54
CA PHE A 61 2.52 -11.66 7.50
C PHE A 61 2.99 -10.84 6.29
N PHE A 62 4.29 -10.80 6.04
CA PHE A 62 4.83 -10.10 4.87
C PHE A 62 4.39 -10.77 3.56
N LYS A 63 4.34 -12.09 3.53
CA LYS A 63 3.80 -12.84 2.39
C LYS A 63 2.34 -12.49 2.16
N GLU A 64 1.51 -12.42 3.21
CA GLU A 64 0.12 -11.99 3.10
C GLU A 64 0.01 -10.54 2.56
N LEU A 65 0.83 -9.62 3.07
CA LEU A 65 0.89 -8.23 2.59
C LEU A 65 1.26 -8.16 1.10
N THR A 66 2.24 -8.94 0.69
CA THR A 66 2.72 -8.97 -0.70
C THR A 66 1.69 -9.65 -1.62
N GLU A 67 1.07 -10.76 -1.20
CA GLU A 67 0.13 -11.52 -2.01
C GLU A 67 -1.24 -10.83 -2.11
N LYS A 68 -1.84 -10.45 -0.97
CA LYS A 68 -3.17 -9.83 -0.95
C LYS A 68 -3.12 -8.38 -1.41
N TYR A 69 -2.18 -7.61 -0.88
CA TYR A 69 -2.14 -6.16 -1.10
C TYR A 69 -1.03 -5.73 -2.07
N GLY A 70 -0.20 -6.63 -2.59
CA GLY A 70 0.87 -6.24 -3.53
C GLY A 70 1.91 -5.32 -2.88
N VAL A 71 2.00 -5.34 -1.55
CA VAL A 71 2.89 -4.44 -0.81
C VAL A 71 4.33 -4.78 -1.14
N SER A 72 5.09 -3.78 -1.57
CA SER A 72 6.52 -3.87 -1.79
C SER A 72 7.20 -2.67 -1.15
N ILE A 73 8.22 -2.94 -0.33
CA ILE A 73 8.97 -1.92 0.39
C ILE A 73 10.25 -1.61 -0.39
N TYR A 74 10.51 -0.33 -0.58
CA TYR A 74 11.67 0.18 -1.28
C TYR A 74 12.41 1.17 -0.41
N LYS A 75 13.74 1.19 -0.53
CA LYS A 75 14.55 2.30 -0.05
C LYS A 75 14.31 3.54 -0.91
N LYS A 76 14.70 4.71 -0.39
CA LYS A 76 14.64 5.98 -1.13
C LYS A 76 15.36 5.93 -2.49
N ASP A 77 16.46 5.18 -2.58
CA ASP A 77 17.23 5.01 -3.82
C ASP A 77 16.53 4.11 -4.87
N GLY A 78 15.42 3.45 -4.50
CA GLY A 78 14.67 2.57 -5.38
C GLY A 78 15.01 1.09 -5.23
N THR A 79 15.98 0.71 -4.38
CA THR A 79 16.25 -0.68 -4.05
C THR A 79 15.06 -1.33 -3.35
N LYS A 80 14.57 -2.45 -3.90
CA LYS A 80 13.51 -3.26 -3.29
C LYS A 80 14.06 -4.05 -2.11
N ILE A 81 13.34 -4.04 -1.00
CA ILE A 81 13.66 -4.81 0.20
C ILE A 81 12.85 -6.10 0.16
N GLU A 82 13.52 -7.21 -0.13
CA GLU A 82 12.88 -8.53 -0.24
C GLU A 82 12.65 -9.20 1.12
N ALA A 83 13.48 -8.88 2.12
CA ALA A 83 13.39 -9.38 3.47
C ALA A 83 13.45 -8.20 4.46
N PRO A 84 12.35 -7.43 4.60
CA PRO A 84 12.29 -6.33 5.55
C PRO A 84 12.36 -6.84 7.01
N SER A 85 12.95 -6.03 7.90
CA SER A 85 12.96 -6.30 9.34
C SER A 85 11.55 -6.25 9.92
N ASP A 86 11.35 -6.85 11.10
CA ASP A 86 10.07 -6.84 11.81
C ASP A 86 9.57 -5.40 12.04
N GLU A 87 10.48 -4.51 12.46
CA GLU A 87 10.18 -3.08 12.65
C GLU A 87 9.76 -2.41 11.34
N LEU A 88 10.49 -2.66 10.25
CA LEU A 88 10.21 -2.05 8.96
C LEU A 88 8.84 -2.50 8.40
N LEU A 89 8.45 -3.76 8.63
CA LEU A 89 7.15 -4.29 8.26
C LEU A 89 6.00 -3.66 9.03
N ILE A 90 6.18 -3.53 10.35
CA ILE A 90 5.19 -2.91 11.21
C ILE A 90 5.01 -1.45 10.81
N LEU A 91 6.09 -0.70 10.64
CA LEU A 91 6.05 0.70 10.23
C LEU A 91 5.45 0.87 8.83
N ALA A 92 5.76 -0.03 7.89
CA ALA A 92 5.14 -0.04 6.57
C ALA A 92 3.62 -0.27 6.67
N GLY A 93 3.20 -1.27 7.45
CA GLY A 93 1.79 -1.54 7.71
C GLY A 93 1.08 -0.33 8.33
N GLN A 94 1.63 0.23 9.40
CA GLN A 94 1.09 1.42 10.04
C GLN A 94 0.99 2.59 9.07
N ALA A 95 2.01 2.84 8.24
CA ALA A 95 1.98 3.92 7.25
C ALA A 95 0.85 3.74 6.22
N ILE A 96 0.63 2.50 5.76
CA ILE A 96 -0.46 2.18 4.84
C ILE A 96 -1.82 2.39 5.50
N TYR A 97 -2.00 1.90 6.72
CA TYR A 97 -3.24 2.07 7.47
C TYR A 97 -3.54 3.55 7.78
N GLN A 98 -2.53 4.33 8.18
CA GLN A 98 -2.67 5.77 8.41
C GLN A 98 -3.07 6.51 7.12
N LYS A 99 -2.48 6.15 5.98
CA LYS A 99 -2.87 6.71 4.68
C LYS A 99 -4.32 6.34 4.34
N ALA A 100 -4.71 5.10 4.64
CA ALA A 100 -6.05 4.58 4.43
C ALA A 100 -7.09 5.35 5.23
N LEU A 101 -6.84 5.53 6.53
CA LEU A 101 -7.66 6.34 7.43
C LEU A 101 -7.79 7.78 6.93
N ALA A 102 -6.68 8.42 6.55
CA ALA A 102 -6.71 9.79 6.04
C ALA A 102 -7.56 9.92 4.77
N LYS A 103 -7.46 8.96 3.84
CA LYS A 103 -8.27 8.92 2.62
C LYS A 103 -9.74 8.69 2.93
N HIS A 104 -10.06 7.71 3.78
CA HIS A 104 -11.44 7.41 4.18
C HIS A 104 -12.08 8.60 4.91
N ALA A 105 -11.38 9.20 5.87
CA ALA A 105 -11.85 10.39 6.58
C ALA A 105 -12.07 11.57 5.61
N THR A 106 -11.21 11.74 4.61
CA THR A 106 -11.37 12.78 3.57
C THR A 106 -12.61 12.51 2.71
N GLU A 107 -12.84 11.27 2.28
CA GLU A 107 -14.00 10.87 1.49
C GLU A 107 -15.31 11.02 2.28
N GLU A 108 -15.32 10.60 3.55
CA GLU A 108 -16.47 10.76 4.44
C GLU A 108 -16.76 12.24 4.74
N THR A 109 -15.72 13.04 4.98
CA THR A 109 -15.84 14.49 5.18
C THR A 109 -16.36 15.18 3.93
N LYS A 110 -15.89 14.79 2.73
CA LYS A 110 -16.43 15.30 1.45
C LYS A 110 -17.92 14.98 1.29
N LYS A 111 -18.33 13.74 1.53
CA LYS A 111 -19.76 13.34 1.48
C LYS A 111 -20.62 14.17 2.43
N ARG A 112 -20.15 14.41 3.66
CA ARG A 112 -20.85 15.27 4.62
C ARG A 112 -20.92 16.73 4.14
N LEU A 113 -19.84 17.27 3.61
CA LEU A 113 -19.80 18.63 3.06
C LEU A 113 -20.74 18.83 1.86
N GLU A 114 -20.96 17.81 1.03
CA GLU A 114 -21.94 17.87 -0.07
C GLU A 114 -23.39 17.94 0.43
N ILE A 115 -23.70 17.33 1.58
CA ILE A 115 -25.03 17.38 2.20
C ILE A 115 -25.36 18.79 2.72
N PHE A 116 -24.38 19.52 3.26
CA PHE A 116 -24.59 20.87 3.80
C PHE A 116 -24.67 21.99 2.73
N LYS A 117 -24.36 21.68 1.46
CA LYS A 117 -24.52 22.64 0.34
C LYS A 117 -25.91 22.62 -0.29
N LYS A 118 -26.79 21.70 0.13
CA LYS A 118 -28.15 21.53 -0.38
C LYS A 118 -29.16 22.10 0.59
#